data_AF-A0A0B7K0Q8-F1
#
_entry.id   AF-A0A0B7K0Q8-F1
#
_cell.length_a   1.000
_cell.length_b   1.000
_cell.length_c   1.000
_cell.angle_alpha   90.00
_cell.angle_beta   90.00
_cell.angle_gamma   90.00
#
_symmetry.space_group_name_H-M   'P 1'
#
loop_
_entity.id
_entity.type
_entity.pdbx_description
1 polymer ?
#
loop_
_entity_poly.entity_id
_entity_poly.type
_entity_poly.pdbx_seq_one_letter_code
_entity_poly.pdbx_strand_id
1 'polypeptide(L)'
;MARLQQRLDSQSSVMLSFFLFLTIKWVTAATPKDDFCRRFEHQSTVIDDKLYIDGGTVNYKDFPSSRENHDNTWLGYHDLNDLVSIKGELWPNFKIGLSKNDRYQLLSSRP
;
A
#
# COMPACT_ATOMS: atom_id res chain seq x y z
N MET A 1 25.71 17.09 43.98
CA MET A 1 26.34 16.50 42.77
C MET A 1 25.50 15.38 42.17
N ALA A 2 25.26 14.25 42.85
CA ALA A 2 24.55 13.08 42.28
C ALA A 2 23.10 13.34 41.81
N ARG A 3 22.31 14.15 42.52
CA ARG A 3 20.91 14.47 42.14
C ARG A 3 20.77 15.32 40.87
N LEU A 4 21.79 16.13 40.54
CA LEU A 4 21.80 16.93 39.31
C LEU A 4 22.13 16.06 38.10
N GLN A 5 23.07 15.12 38.26
CA GLN A 5 23.41 14.12 37.23
C GLN A 5 22.19 13.26 36.88
N GLN A 6 21.50 12.75 37.90
CA GLN A 6 20.31 11.91 37.73
C GLN A 6 19.16 12.65 37.02
N ARG A 7 19.06 13.98 37.19
CA ARG A 7 18.06 14.83 36.52
C ARG A 7 18.42 15.09 35.05
N LEU A 8 19.71 15.25 34.76
CA LEU A 8 20.23 15.43 33.40
C LEU A 8 20.09 14.15 32.57
N ASP A 9 20.39 12.99 33.17
CA ASP A 9 20.24 11.68 32.52
C ASP A 9 18.76 11.36 32.24
N SER A 10 17.86 11.68 33.17
CA SER A 10 16.41 11.51 32.99
C SER A 10 15.85 12.40 31.89
N GLN A 11 16.24 13.69 31.85
CA GLN A 11 15.84 14.63 30.80
C GLN A 11 16.34 14.17 29.41
N SER A 12 17.57 13.67 29.35
CA SER A 12 18.17 13.17 28.11
C SER A 12 17.45 11.92 27.59
N SER A 13 17.05 11.01 28.48
CA SER A 13 16.30 9.80 28.14
C SER A 13 14.88 10.10 27.63
N VAL A 14 14.19 11.07 28.24
CA VAL A 14 12.86 11.52 27.79
C VAL A 14 12.93 12.18 26.42
N MET A 15 13.95 13.03 26.18
CA MET A 15 14.17 13.66 24.88
C MET A 15 14.51 12.62 23.81
N LEU A 16 15.40 11.67 24.10
CA LEU A 16 15.76 10.58 23.18
C LEU A 16 14.54 9.71 22.82
N SER A 17 13.70 9.41 23.80
CA SER A 17 12.45 8.67 23.59
C SER A 17 11.49 9.45 22.69
N PHE A 18 11.33 10.77 22.91
CA PHE A 18 10.50 11.63 22.08
C PHE A 18 11.00 11.71 20.62
N PHE A 19 12.31 11.81 20.41
CA PHE A 19 12.90 11.78 19.07
C PHE A 19 12.71 10.41 18.39
N LEU A 20 12.82 9.30 19.13
CA LEU A 20 12.55 7.96 18.60
C LEU A 20 11.07 7.77 18.21
N PHE A 21 10.12 8.36 18.94
CA PHE A 21 8.71 8.31 18.55
C PHE A 21 8.40 9.19 17.32
N LEU A 22 9.12 10.31 17.11
CA LEU A 22 8.95 11.16 15.92
C LEU A 22 9.50 10.52 14.64
N THR A 23 10.52 9.66 14.72
CA THR A 23 11.08 8.99 13.53
C THR A 23 10.23 7.84 13.01
N ILE A 24 9.26 7.34 13.79
CA ILE A 24 8.35 6.26 13.40
C ILE A 24 7.13 6.80 12.63
N LYS A 25 7.15 8.05 12.14
CA LYS A 25 6.18 8.49 11.12
C LYS A 25 6.55 7.86 9.78
N TRP A 26 6.16 6.59 9.67
CA TRP A 26 6.26 5.71 8.53
C TRP A 26 5.93 6.43 7.22
N VAL A 27 6.89 6.43 6.30
CA VAL A 27 6.66 6.74 4.88
C VAL A 27 5.85 5.59 4.30
N THR A 28 4.52 5.68 4.35
CA THR A 28 3.68 4.85 3.48
C THR A 28 3.80 5.41 2.08
N ALA A 29 4.43 4.66 1.16
CA ALA A 29 4.46 5.05 -0.24
C ALA A 29 3.02 5.22 -0.74
N ALA A 30 2.74 6.35 -1.40
CA ALA A 30 1.42 6.60 -1.97
C ALA A 30 1.07 5.44 -2.92
N THR A 31 -0.12 4.88 -2.74
CA THR A 31 -0.58 3.76 -3.55
C THR A 31 -1.67 4.22 -4.50
N PRO A 32 -1.74 3.66 -5.71
CA PRO A 32 -2.86 3.94 -6.62
C PRO A 32 -4.18 3.34 -6.15
N LYS A 33 -4.21 2.63 -5.01
CA LYS A 33 -5.48 2.25 -4.37
C LYS A 33 -6.25 3.48 -3.89
N ASP A 34 -5.51 4.45 -3.37
CA ASP A 34 -6.08 5.54 -2.58
C ASP A 34 -6.50 6.72 -3.45
N ASP A 35 -5.83 6.92 -4.59
CA ASP A 35 -6.10 8.05 -5.50
C ASP A 35 -5.82 7.68 -6.96
N PHE A 36 -6.59 6.72 -7.48
CA PHE A 36 -6.47 6.23 -8.85
C PHE A 36 -6.93 7.27 -9.88
N CYS A 37 -6.12 7.53 -10.91
CA CYS A 37 -6.54 8.35 -12.06
C CYS A 37 -6.75 7.52 -13.32
N ARG A 38 -5.70 6.86 -13.83
CA ARG A 38 -5.78 6.03 -15.05
C ARG A 38 -4.73 4.92 -15.06
N ARG A 39 -4.99 3.88 -15.86
CA ARG A 39 -4.10 2.74 -16.11
C ARG A 39 -4.19 2.31 -17.57
N PHE A 40 -3.05 1.97 -18.17
CA PHE A 40 -2.98 1.53 -19.57
C PHE A 40 -1.85 0.50 -19.75
N GLU A 41 -1.84 -0.18 -20.90
CA GLU A 41 -0.84 -1.20 -21.25
C GLU A 41 -0.73 -2.35 -20.21
N HIS A 42 -1.83 -2.66 -19.52
CA HIS A 42 -1.89 -3.71 -18.52
C HIS A 42 -2.50 -4.99 -19.08
N GLN A 43 -2.29 -6.09 -18.36
CA GLN A 43 -2.96 -7.36 -18.59
C GLN A 43 -4.02 -7.59 -17.52
N SER A 44 -5.10 -8.25 -17.90
CA SER A 44 -6.16 -8.62 -16.97
C SER A 44 -6.72 -10.00 -17.25
N THR A 45 -7.20 -10.65 -16.21
CA THR A 45 -7.91 -11.94 -16.30
C THR A 45 -8.92 -12.04 -15.16
N VAL A 46 -9.98 -12.83 -15.36
CA VAL A 46 -10.95 -13.15 -14.31
C VAL A 46 -10.77 -14.58 -13.88
N ILE A 47 -10.63 -14.81 -12.56
CA ILE A 47 -10.55 -16.14 -11.94
C ILE A 47 -11.33 -16.07 -10.63
N ASP A 48 -12.23 -17.04 -10.39
CA ASP A 48 -13.03 -17.15 -9.16
C ASP A 48 -13.66 -15.81 -8.71
N ASP A 49 -14.39 -15.16 -9.62
CA ASP A 49 -15.05 -13.85 -9.42
C ASP A 49 -14.12 -12.72 -8.98
N LYS A 50 -12.83 -12.80 -9.35
CA LYS A 50 -11.85 -11.73 -9.12
C LYS A 50 -11.25 -11.30 -10.43
N LEU A 51 -11.33 -10.00 -10.73
CA LEU A 51 -10.66 -9.38 -11.86
C LEU A 51 -9.22 -9.02 -11.44
N TYR A 52 -8.26 -9.84 -11.86
CA TYR A 52 -6.84 -9.60 -11.65
C TYR A 52 -6.30 -8.61 -12.68
N ILE A 53 -5.39 -7.75 -12.22
CA ILE A 53 -4.72 -6.73 -13.02
C ILE A 53 -3.22 -6.83 -12.77
N ASP A 54 -2.46 -7.02 -13.83
CA ASP A 54 -1.00 -7.06 -13.78
C ASP A 54 -0.34 -6.11 -14.77
N GLY A 55 0.76 -5.50 -14.33
CA GLY A 55 1.65 -4.69 -15.15
C GLY A 55 1.01 -3.44 -15.75
N GLY A 56 1.66 -2.94 -16.80
CA GLY A 56 1.33 -1.67 -17.45
C GLY A 56 1.80 -0.45 -16.69
N THR A 57 1.25 0.69 -17.06
CA THR A 57 1.54 1.99 -16.46
C THR A 57 0.32 2.52 -15.73
N VAL A 58 0.55 3.18 -14.61
CA VAL A 58 -0.49 3.80 -13.79
C VAL A 58 -0.19 5.27 -13.53
N ASN A 59 -1.26 6.02 -13.31
CA ASN A 59 -1.22 7.38 -12.83
C ASN A 59 -2.13 7.53 -11.62
N TYR A 60 -1.63 8.19 -10.59
CA TYR A 60 -2.31 8.40 -9.32
C TYR A 60 -1.76 9.67 -8.66
N LYS A 61 -2.38 10.09 -7.54
CA LYS A 61 -1.97 11.31 -6.81
C LYS A 61 -2.15 12.57 -7.67
N ASP A 62 -1.14 13.43 -7.76
CA ASP A 62 -1.19 14.74 -8.38
C ASP A 62 -1.22 14.72 -9.94
N PHE A 63 -1.64 13.61 -10.56
CA PHE A 63 -1.51 13.37 -12.00
C PHE A 63 -2.06 14.50 -12.92
N PRO A 64 -3.19 15.17 -12.64
CA PRO A 64 -3.61 16.29 -13.47
C PRO A 64 -2.54 17.38 -13.60
N SER A 65 -1.71 17.54 -12.56
CA SER A 65 -0.62 18.51 -12.47
C SER A 65 0.72 17.92 -12.90
N SER A 66 1.11 16.76 -12.37
CA SER A 66 2.43 16.17 -12.60
C SER A 66 2.55 15.43 -13.94
N ARG A 67 1.44 14.86 -14.42
CA ARG A 67 1.36 13.96 -15.59
C ARG A 67 2.34 12.78 -15.53
N GLU A 68 2.82 12.43 -14.34
CA GLU A 68 3.83 11.40 -14.14
C GLU A 68 3.27 10.01 -14.37
N ASN A 69 3.99 9.24 -15.19
CA ASN A 69 3.75 7.82 -15.44
C ASN A 69 4.60 6.98 -14.50
N HIS A 70 3.97 6.02 -13.82
CA HIS A 70 4.66 5.05 -12.97
C HIS A 70 4.41 3.64 -13.46
N ASP A 71 5.45 2.82 -13.48
CA ASP A 71 5.31 1.40 -13.77
C ASP A 71 4.51 0.72 -12.66
N ASN A 72 3.51 -0.07 -13.07
CA ASN A 72 2.75 -0.88 -12.14
C ASN A 72 3.57 -2.11 -11.73
N THR A 73 4.16 -2.06 -10.55
CA THR A 73 4.97 -3.15 -9.99
C THR A 73 4.17 -4.13 -9.15
N TRP A 74 2.90 -3.86 -8.84
CA TRP A 74 2.06 -4.72 -8.02
C TRP A 74 1.17 -5.64 -8.85
N LEU A 75 0.84 -6.79 -8.27
CA LEU A 75 -0.31 -7.60 -8.67
C LEU A 75 -1.50 -7.21 -7.77
N GLY A 76 -2.63 -6.87 -8.38
CA GLY A 76 -3.85 -6.50 -7.66
C GLY A 76 -5.07 -7.17 -8.26
N TYR A 77 -6.18 -7.13 -7.52
CA TYR A 77 -7.45 -7.63 -8.03
C TYR A 77 -8.63 -6.84 -7.49
N HIS A 78 -9.69 -6.77 -8.28
CA HIS A 78 -11.02 -6.38 -7.83
C HIS A 78 -11.80 -7.64 -7.46
N ASP A 79 -12.29 -7.70 -6.23
CA ASP A 79 -13.20 -8.76 -5.81
C ASP A 79 -14.63 -8.39 -6.23
N LEU A 80 -15.21 -9.15 -7.16
CA LEU A 80 -16.51 -8.81 -7.74
C LEU A 80 -17.69 -9.12 -6.80
N ASN A 81 -17.43 -9.86 -5.72
CA ASN A 81 -18.41 -10.20 -4.70
C ASN A 81 -18.27 -9.35 -3.42
N ASP A 82 -17.14 -8.65 -3.22
CA ASP A 82 -16.90 -7.72 -2.12
C ASP A 82 -16.99 -6.27 -2.62
N LEU A 83 -18.12 -5.61 -2.35
CA LEU A 83 -18.41 -4.26 -2.83
C LEU A 83 -18.16 -3.21 -1.74
N VAL A 84 -17.55 -2.09 -2.14
CA VAL A 84 -17.35 -0.91 -1.29
C VAL A 84 -18.13 0.29 -1.83
N SER A 85 -18.65 1.13 -0.94
CA SER A 85 -19.33 2.36 -1.32
C SER A 85 -18.31 3.49 -1.56
N ILE A 86 -18.23 3.98 -2.80
CA ILE A 86 -17.39 5.12 -3.18
C ILE A 86 -18.34 6.20 -3.70
N LYS A 87 -18.41 7.33 -3.01
CA LYS A 87 -19.29 8.47 -3.36
C LYS A 87 -20.77 8.06 -3.55
N GLY A 88 -21.24 7.06 -2.81
CA GLY A 88 -22.61 6.56 -2.85
C GLY A 88 -22.87 5.46 -3.89
N GLU A 89 -21.87 5.11 -4.70
CA GLU A 89 -21.96 4.01 -5.68
C GLU A 89 -21.23 2.77 -5.17
N LEU A 90 -21.72 1.58 -5.53
CA LEU A 90 -21.07 0.32 -5.17
C LEU A 90 -20.03 -0.05 -6.23
N TRP A 91 -18.79 -0.26 -5.80
CA TRP A 91 -17.66 -0.64 -6.64
C TRP A 91 -17.00 -1.91 -6.11
N PRO A 92 -16.56 -2.83 -6.99
CA PRO A 92 -15.73 -3.96 -6.59
C PRO A 92 -14.48 -3.52 -5.82
N ASN A 93 -14.29 -4.06 -4.62
CA ASN A 93 -13.20 -3.67 -3.72
C ASN A 93 -11.85 -3.99 -4.35
N PHE A 94 -11.01 -2.97 -4.52
CA PHE A 94 -9.67 -3.14 -5.05
C PHE A 94 -8.68 -3.52 -3.95
N LYS A 95 -8.04 -4.68 -4.11
CA LYS A 95 -7.03 -5.18 -3.18
C LYS A 95 -5.67 -5.20 -3.88
N ILE A 96 -4.69 -4.59 -3.21
CA ILE A 96 -3.28 -4.59 -3.60
C ILE A 96 -2.50 -5.29 -2.50
N GLY A 97 -1.43 -6.01 -2.85
CA GLY A 97 -0.56 -6.67 -1.88
C GLY A 97 -0.23 -8.12 -2.23
N LEU A 98 -0.67 -8.61 -3.39
CA LEU A 98 -0.18 -9.88 -3.91
C LEU A 98 1.27 -9.68 -4.37
N SER A 99 2.18 -10.51 -3.87
CA SER A 99 3.55 -10.53 -4.35
C SER A 99 3.66 -11.44 -5.56
N LYS A 100 4.31 -10.95 -6.63
CA LYS A 100 4.62 -11.74 -7.82
C LYS A 100 5.62 -12.87 -7.54
N ASN A 101 6.34 -12.75 -6.42
CA ASN A 101 7.35 -13.72 -5.98
C ASN A 101 6.79 -14.75 -5.00
N ASP A 102 5.52 -14.62 -4.62
CA ASP A 102 4.82 -15.63 -3.83
C ASP A 102 4.54 -16.80 -4.75
N ARG A 103 5.56 -17.65 -4.94
CA ARG A 103 5.40 -18.91 -5.65
C ARG A 103 4.30 -19.68 -4.93
N TYR A 104 3.23 -19.98 -5.67
CA TYR A 104 2.12 -20.80 -5.22
C TYR A 104 2.64 -22.02 -4.45
N GLN A 105 2.52 -21.99 -3.12
CA GLN A 105 2.62 -23.17 -2.26
C GLN A 105 1.38 -24.09 -2.43
N LEU A 106 0.71 -24.01 -3.58
CA LEU A 106 -0.57 -24.68 -3.89
C LEU A 106 -0.39 -25.96 -4.72
N LEU A 107 0.83 -26.50 -4.80
CA LEU A 107 1.08 -27.81 -5.43
C LEU A 107 1.36 -28.94 -4.43
N SER A 108 1.38 -28.68 -3.10
CA SER A 108 1.59 -29.76 -2.11
C SER A 108 0.31 -30.21 -1.38
N SER A 109 -0.88 -29.72 -1.76
CA SER A 109 -2.14 -30.06 -1.08
C SER A 109 -3.26 -30.50 -2.02
N ARG A 110 -2.95 -30.89 -3.25
CA ARG A 110 -3.91 -31.67 -4.04
C ARG A 110 -3.86 -33.14 -3.57
N PRO A 111 -4.99 -33.74 -3.18
CA PRO A 111 -5.07 -35.19 -2.94
C PRO A 111 -4.82 -35.98 -4.22
#